data_AF-A0AAN7SWL5-F1
#
_entry.id   AF-A0AAN7SWL5-F1
#
_cell.length_a   1.000
_cell.length_b   1.000
_cell.length_c   1.000
_cell.angle_alpha   90.00
_cell.angle_beta   90.00
_cell.angle_gamma   90.00
#
_symmetry.space_group_name_H-M   'P 1'
#
loop_
_entity.id
_entity.type
_entity.pdbx_description
1 polymer ?
#
loop_
_entity_poly.entity_id
_entity_poly.type
_entity_poly.pdbx_seq_one_letter_code
_entity_poly.pdbx_strand_id
1 'polypeptide(L)'
;MSPGTPSLMLMQIATDCNDAPVSTDLERREVKINDVTELGNVLSTSAFVKRDLGFQGQLGSYILLTYGDTMFSDAEGSDQFRGMTCNSVAVAGKHPTKVLDPRLDQDGFPHCFLRPSEQYNEDPSVYALGLTNVVEISPGKGIVFFLLNHRPDYVNHLIGAGVADVSLESRNGVPVPMARRHERFWWDGETEPWYGDVCALKAGGHVYAYGHAKDNPWIYLARARTEDATVLNAYEYWNGVDWQRERLRRQELNEKQSVFWQINQGQVIWSRYHNCFLFVYCDNFWSCQVLKIDN
;
A
#
# COMPACT_ATOMS: atom_id res chain seq x y z
N MET A 1 22.23 -7.79 -29.32
CA MET A 1 22.23 -8.62 -28.11
C MET A 1 20.87 -8.42 -27.48
N SER A 2 20.02 -9.46 -27.48
CA SER A 2 18.67 -9.37 -26.90
C SER A 2 18.80 -9.22 -25.39
N PRO A 3 18.10 -8.30 -24.73
CA PRO A 3 18.01 -8.30 -23.28
C PRO A 3 17.27 -9.58 -22.89
N GLY A 4 17.93 -10.42 -22.08
CA GLY A 4 17.34 -11.64 -21.56
C GLY A 4 16.13 -11.29 -20.69
N THR A 5 15.01 -11.94 -20.97
CA THR A 5 13.80 -11.89 -20.15
C THR A 5 14.13 -12.36 -18.73
N PRO A 6 13.91 -11.55 -17.68
CA PRO A 6 14.13 -12.00 -16.31
C PRO A 6 13.18 -13.16 -15.96
N SER A 7 13.73 -14.16 -15.29
CA SER A 7 13.01 -15.28 -14.72
C SER A 7 12.19 -14.81 -13.51
N LEU A 8 11.01 -14.24 -13.78
CA LEU A 8 9.96 -14.01 -12.78
C LEU A 8 9.64 -15.35 -12.09
N MET A 9 10.14 -15.55 -10.87
CA MET A 9 9.80 -16.69 -10.03
C MET A 9 8.48 -16.36 -9.34
N LEU A 10 7.41 -17.08 -9.72
CA LEU A 10 6.13 -17.01 -9.02
C LEU A 10 6.35 -17.55 -7.61
N MET A 11 6.19 -16.68 -6.60
CA MET A 11 6.22 -17.11 -5.20
C MET A 11 4.92 -17.86 -4.91
N GLN A 12 5.07 -19.14 -4.59
CA GLN A 12 4.04 -19.97 -3.99
C GLN A 12 3.69 -19.33 -2.64
N ILE A 13 2.45 -18.85 -2.46
CA ILE A 13 1.91 -18.47 -1.13
C ILE A 13 1.53 -19.77 -0.37
N ALA A 14 2.37 -20.80 -0.49
CA ALA A 14 2.31 -22.06 0.23
C ALA A 14 3.28 -21.91 1.42
N THR A 15 2.88 -22.08 2.67
CA THR A 15 2.09 -23.17 3.21
C THR A 15 1.36 -22.69 4.47
N ASP A 16 0.04 -22.51 4.42
CA ASP A 16 -0.83 -22.53 5.63
C ASP A 16 -2.29 -22.93 5.29
N CYS A 17 -2.55 -23.35 4.05
CA CYS A 17 -3.87 -23.80 3.59
C CYS A 17 -3.76 -25.20 2.92
N ASN A 18 -3.74 -26.25 3.75
CA ASN A 18 -4.04 -27.68 3.49
C ASN A 18 -3.35 -28.48 2.34
N ASP A 19 -2.68 -29.56 2.74
CA ASP A 19 -2.56 -30.92 2.17
C ASP A 19 -3.03 -31.19 0.71
N ALA A 20 -2.33 -30.65 -0.28
CA ALA A 20 -2.38 -31.18 -1.65
C ALA A 20 -0.96 -31.36 -2.23
N PRO A 21 -0.71 -32.45 -3.00
CA PRO A 21 0.61 -32.73 -3.53
C PRO A 21 1.05 -31.68 -4.56
N VAL A 22 2.26 -31.19 -4.37
CA VAL A 22 2.92 -30.17 -5.19
C VAL A 22 3.21 -30.72 -6.59
N SER A 23 2.67 -30.06 -7.62
CA SER A 23 3.04 -30.27 -9.02
C SER A 23 4.16 -29.31 -9.39
N THR A 24 5.25 -29.82 -9.98
CA THR A 24 6.47 -29.06 -10.32
C THR A 24 6.44 -28.42 -11.71
N ASP A 25 5.30 -28.40 -12.42
CA ASP A 25 5.16 -27.78 -13.74
C ASP A 25 4.38 -26.45 -13.64
N LEU A 26 5.05 -25.39 -13.21
CA LEU A 26 4.52 -24.01 -13.28
C LEU A 26 4.76 -23.43 -14.67
N GLU A 27 3.97 -23.85 -15.66
CA GLU A 27 3.84 -23.10 -16.91
C GLU A 27 3.25 -21.71 -16.59
N ARG A 28 3.92 -20.63 -17.01
CA ARG A 28 3.37 -19.26 -16.97
C ARG A 28 2.07 -19.23 -17.76
N ARG A 29 0.92 -19.36 -17.09
CA ARG A 29 -0.38 -19.15 -17.71
C ARG A 29 -0.61 -17.66 -17.83
N GLU A 30 -0.32 -17.13 -19.01
CA GLU A 30 -0.60 -15.74 -19.38
C GLU A 30 -2.10 -15.45 -19.18
N VAL A 31 -2.41 -14.48 -18.31
CA VAL A 31 -3.77 -13.96 -18.17
C VAL A 31 -4.02 -13.04 -19.35
N LYS A 32 -4.87 -13.47 -20.28
CA LYS A 32 -5.30 -12.61 -21.39
C LYS A 32 -6.38 -11.67 -20.91
N ILE A 33 -6.06 -10.38 -20.87
CA ILE A 33 -7.04 -9.31 -20.68
C ILE A 33 -7.88 -9.24 -21.95
N ASN A 34 -9.17 -9.59 -21.85
CA ASN A 34 -10.07 -9.62 -23.00
C ASN A 34 -10.56 -8.22 -23.40
N ASP A 35 -10.90 -7.39 -22.42
CA ASP A 35 -11.37 -6.03 -22.62
C ASP A 35 -11.04 -5.14 -21.40
N VAL A 36 -10.90 -3.84 -21.63
CA VAL A 36 -10.68 -2.82 -20.59
C VAL A 36 -11.64 -1.67 -20.85
N THR A 37 -12.46 -1.35 -19.86
CA THR A 37 -13.36 -0.19 -19.90
C THR A 37 -12.93 0.82 -18.84
N GLU A 38 -12.65 2.06 -19.26
CA GLU A 38 -12.43 3.16 -18.35
C GLU A 38 -13.75 3.59 -17.71
N LEU A 39 -13.82 3.59 -16.37
CA LEU A 39 -15.02 4.00 -15.62
C LEU A 39 -15.10 5.51 -15.38
N GLY A 40 -14.01 6.23 -15.66
CA GLY A 40 -13.82 7.66 -15.39
C GLY A 40 -13.22 7.95 -14.02
N ASN A 41 -13.11 9.24 -13.70
CA ASN A 41 -12.45 9.72 -12.49
C ASN A 41 -13.20 9.34 -11.21
N VAL A 42 -12.45 8.96 -10.16
CA VAL A 42 -12.99 8.81 -8.81
C VAL A 42 -13.17 10.18 -8.17
N LEU A 43 -14.41 10.54 -7.86
CA LEU A 43 -14.79 11.85 -7.34
C LEU A 43 -15.32 11.75 -5.92
N SER A 44 -14.96 12.73 -5.09
CA SER A 44 -15.61 12.88 -3.79
C SER A 44 -17.02 13.44 -3.94
N THR A 45 -17.93 12.97 -3.09
CA THR A 45 -19.29 13.50 -2.98
C THR A 45 -19.44 14.55 -1.88
N SER A 46 -18.40 14.78 -1.08
CA SER A 46 -18.43 15.72 0.06
C SER A 46 -17.35 16.79 0.00
N ALA A 47 -16.36 16.67 -0.89
CA ALA A 47 -15.28 17.64 -1.06
C ALA A 47 -14.92 17.84 -2.53
N PHE A 48 -14.30 18.99 -2.83
CA PHE A 48 -13.73 19.27 -4.15
C PHE A 48 -12.21 19.14 -4.08
N VAL A 49 -11.69 18.01 -4.57
CA VAL A 49 -10.26 17.68 -4.48
C VAL A 49 -9.76 16.90 -5.68
N LYS A 50 -8.47 16.98 -5.93
CA LYS A 50 -7.70 16.15 -6.87
C LYS A 50 -6.71 15.32 -6.07
N ARG A 51 -6.46 14.07 -6.48
CA ARG A 51 -5.64 13.13 -5.69
C ARG A 51 -4.64 12.43 -6.58
N ASP A 52 -3.50 12.11 -6.00
CA ASP A 52 -2.60 11.09 -6.53
C ASP A 52 -2.84 9.73 -5.83
N LEU A 53 -2.29 8.68 -6.43
CA LEU A 53 -2.37 7.30 -5.93
C LEU A 53 -3.83 6.84 -5.71
N GLY A 54 -4.00 5.81 -4.88
CA GLY A 54 -5.31 5.25 -4.54
C GLY A 54 -5.18 3.79 -4.17
N PHE A 55 -5.07 3.51 -2.87
CA PHE A 55 -5.01 2.15 -2.35
C PHE A 55 -6.32 1.77 -1.68
N GLN A 56 -6.82 0.57 -1.95
CA GLN A 56 -8.08 0.10 -1.40
C GLN A 56 -7.85 -0.83 -0.20
N GLY A 57 -8.33 -0.45 0.98
CA GLY A 57 -8.35 -1.31 2.17
C GLY A 57 -9.77 -1.65 2.61
N GLN A 58 -9.91 -2.67 3.46
CA GLN A 58 -11.18 -3.00 4.10
C GLN A 58 -11.02 -2.99 5.62
N LEU A 59 -11.98 -2.37 6.30
CA LEU A 59 -12.10 -2.38 7.76
C LEU A 59 -13.57 -2.58 8.14
N GLY A 60 -13.89 -3.74 8.73
CA GLY A 60 -15.25 -4.21 8.88
C GLY A 60 -16.00 -4.28 7.54
N SER A 61 -17.17 -3.67 7.46
CA SER A 61 -17.98 -3.59 6.24
C SER A 61 -17.61 -2.42 5.32
N TYR A 62 -16.60 -1.62 5.68
CA TYR A 62 -16.26 -0.40 4.97
C TYR A 62 -15.01 -0.59 4.13
N ILE A 63 -15.08 -0.10 2.89
CA ILE A 63 -13.93 0.01 2.01
C ILE A 63 -13.35 1.41 2.17
N LEU A 64 -12.07 1.47 2.54
CA LEU A 64 -11.33 2.70 2.74
C LEU A 64 -10.40 2.90 1.55
N LEU A 65 -10.34 4.11 1.01
CA LEU A 65 -9.38 4.49 0.00
C LEU A 65 -8.39 5.46 0.62
N THR A 66 -7.12 5.08 0.66
CA THR A 66 -6.03 5.97 1.07
C THR A 66 -5.37 6.55 -0.18
N TYR A 67 -5.02 7.83 -0.08
CA TYR A 67 -4.42 8.61 -1.16
C TYR A 67 -3.17 9.30 -0.66
N GLY A 68 -2.28 9.68 -1.57
CA GLY A 68 -1.17 10.58 -1.26
C GLY A 68 -1.62 12.04 -1.30
N ASP A 69 -0.78 12.87 -1.91
CA ASP A 69 -1.03 14.29 -2.14
C ASP A 69 -2.46 14.54 -2.64
N THR A 70 -3.24 15.18 -1.78
CA THR A 70 -4.63 15.54 -2.01
C THR A 70 -4.74 17.05 -2.09
N MET A 71 -4.88 17.55 -3.31
CA MET A 71 -4.99 18.97 -3.62
C MET A 71 -6.42 19.47 -3.50
N PHE A 72 -6.58 20.66 -2.94
CA PHE A 72 -7.87 21.32 -2.76
C PHE A 72 -8.28 22.02 -4.05
N SER A 73 -9.55 21.88 -4.44
CA SER A 73 -10.12 22.44 -5.67
C SER A 73 -11.47 23.11 -5.38
N ASP A 74 -12.12 23.63 -6.40
CA ASP A 74 -13.48 24.19 -6.33
C ASP A 74 -14.50 23.29 -7.05
N ALA A 75 -15.76 23.70 -7.03
CA ALA A 75 -16.85 22.95 -7.67
C ALA A 75 -16.66 22.77 -9.17
N GLU A 76 -15.94 23.70 -9.80
CA GLU A 76 -15.59 23.71 -11.21
C GLU A 76 -14.35 22.85 -11.52
N GLY A 77 -13.64 22.35 -10.49
CA GLY A 77 -12.44 21.55 -10.65
C GLY A 77 -11.22 22.33 -11.16
N SER A 78 -11.13 23.63 -10.85
CA SER A 78 -10.08 24.50 -11.37
C SER A 78 -8.67 24.08 -10.91
N ASP A 79 -7.66 24.52 -11.67
CA ASP A 79 -6.23 24.27 -11.39
C ASP A 79 -5.58 25.33 -10.48
N GLN A 80 -6.37 26.27 -9.94
CA GLN A 80 -5.82 27.26 -9.02
C GLN A 80 -5.54 26.59 -7.65
N PHE A 81 -4.27 26.64 -7.23
CA PHE A 81 -3.83 26.07 -5.97
C PHE A 81 -4.52 26.73 -4.75
N ARG A 82 -5.16 25.90 -3.91
CA ARG A 82 -5.87 26.32 -2.68
C ARG A 82 -5.23 25.78 -1.40
N GLY A 83 -4.24 24.90 -1.55
CA GLY A 83 -3.69 24.10 -0.46
C GLY A 83 -3.76 22.62 -0.79
N MET A 84 -3.18 21.82 0.09
CA MET A 84 -3.16 20.38 -0.03
C MET A 84 -2.87 19.71 1.30
N THR A 85 -3.09 18.41 1.35
CA THR A 85 -2.54 17.54 2.37
C THR A 85 -1.73 16.40 1.73
N CYS A 86 -0.70 15.89 2.41
CA CYS A 86 0.19 14.88 1.86
C CYS A 86 -0.39 13.46 1.82
N ASN A 87 -1.51 13.23 2.50
CA ASN A 87 -2.30 12.02 2.39
C ASN A 87 -3.74 12.28 2.86
N SER A 88 -4.69 11.53 2.32
CA SER A 88 -6.07 11.56 2.77
C SER A 88 -6.69 10.17 2.79
N VAL A 89 -7.88 10.07 3.39
CA VAL A 89 -8.69 8.85 3.37
C VAL A 89 -10.13 9.17 3.04
N ALA A 90 -10.71 8.37 2.16
CA ALA A 90 -12.13 8.40 1.84
C ALA A 90 -12.76 7.03 2.08
N VAL A 91 -14.09 7.01 2.15
CA VAL A 91 -14.90 5.79 2.27
C VAL A 91 -15.57 5.55 0.92
N ALA A 92 -15.46 4.33 0.40
CA ALA A 92 -16.08 3.99 -0.88
C ALA A 92 -17.61 4.08 -0.80
N GLY A 93 -18.22 4.68 -1.82
CA GLY A 93 -19.66 4.61 -2.03
C GLY A 93 -20.09 3.32 -2.72
N LYS A 94 -21.37 3.23 -3.07
CA LYS A 94 -21.90 2.13 -3.90
C LYS A 94 -21.49 2.24 -5.37
N HIS A 95 -21.22 3.46 -5.84
CA HIS A 95 -20.71 3.70 -7.19
C HIS A 95 -19.18 3.64 -7.16
N PRO A 96 -18.53 2.91 -8.08
CA PRO A 96 -17.08 2.71 -8.06
C PRO A 96 -16.28 3.99 -8.25
N THR A 97 -16.89 5.04 -8.81
CA THR A 97 -16.28 6.35 -9.06
C THR A 97 -16.71 7.41 -8.05
N LYS A 98 -17.38 7.03 -6.95
CA LYS A 98 -17.86 7.98 -5.92
C LYS A 98 -17.38 7.56 -4.54
N VAL A 99 -16.72 8.50 -3.86
CA VAL A 99 -16.22 8.32 -2.49
C VAL A 99 -16.72 9.43 -1.58
N LEU A 100 -16.75 9.17 -0.28
CA LEU A 100 -17.10 10.13 0.75
C LEU A 100 -15.86 10.46 1.58
N ASP A 101 -15.49 11.73 1.69
CA ASP A 101 -14.49 12.18 2.65
C ASP A 101 -15.18 12.44 4.00
N PRO A 102 -14.89 11.64 5.04
CA PRO A 102 -15.62 11.71 6.30
C PRO A 102 -15.03 12.74 7.27
N ARG A 103 -13.87 13.33 6.96
CA ARG A 103 -13.12 14.24 7.84
C ARG A 103 -12.74 15.51 7.09
N LEU A 104 -13.63 16.47 7.10
CA LEU A 104 -13.44 17.77 6.47
C LEU A 104 -13.16 18.85 7.52
N ASP A 105 -12.37 19.85 7.13
CA ASP A 105 -12.20 21.09 7.87
C ASP A 105 -13.39 22.05 7.65
N GLN A 106 -13.26 23.29 8.14
CA GLN A 106 -14.32 24.30 8.06
C GLN A 106 -14.58 24.78 6.63
N ASP A 107 -13.59 24.65 5.74
CA ASP A 107 -13.67 25.05 4.33
C ASP A 107 -14.11 23.87 3.43
N GLY A 108 -14.36 22.70 4.02
CA GLY A 108 -14.82 21.51 3.30
C GLY A 108 -13.70 20.68 2.69
N PHE A 109 -12.45 20.85 3.15
CA PHE A 109 -11.31 20.11 2.64
C PHE A 109 -10.88 18.96 3.54
N PRO A 110 -10.42 17.82 2.98
CA PRO A 110 -10.00 16.68 3.77
C PRO A 110 -8.83 16.98 4.69
N HIS A 111 -8.93 16.53 5.94
CA HIS A 111 -7.79 16.49 6.83
C HIS A 111 -6.79 15.42 6.42
N CYS A 112 -5.51 15.71 6.68
CA CYS A 112 -4.45 14.71 6.62
C CYS A 112 -4.80 13.48 7.47
N PHE A 113 -4.77 12.29 6.87
CA PHE A 113 -5.16 11.07 7.56
C PHE A 113 -4.14 10.65 8.61
N LEU A 114 -2.86 10.62 8.22
CA LEU A 114 -1.70 10.42 9.11
C LEU A 114 -0.70 11.57 8.93
N ARG A 115 -0.49 12.35 10.00
CA ARG A 115 0.30 13.59 9.95
C ARG A 115 1.77 13.37 10.31
N PRO A 116 2.68 14.18 9.75
CA PRO A 116 3.99 14.42 10.35
C PRO A 116 3.84 14.76 11.84
N SER A 117 4.75 14.25 12.67
CA SER A 117 4.63 14.32 14.12
C SER A 117 5.55 15.38 14.71
N GLU A 118 4.96 16.30 15.48
CA GLU A 118 5.69 17.28 16.28
C GLU A 118 6.64 16.61 17.29
N GLN A 119 6.28 15.43 17.81
CA GLN A 119 7.14 14.66 18.73
C GLN A 119 8.52 14.35 18.13
N TYR A 120 8.60 14.23 16.80
CA TYR A 120 9.84 13.93 16.07
C TYR A 120 10.39 15.15 15.34
N ASN A 121 9.89 16.36 15.63
CA ASN A 121 10.24 17.61 14.93
C ASN A 121 10.02 17.55 13.41
N GLU A 122 8.97 16.87 12.96
CA GLU A 122 8.65 16.76 11.54
C GLU A 122 7.74 17.92 11.11
N ASP A 123 8.34 18.99 10.57
CA ASP A 123 7.60 20.11 9.99
C ASP A 123 6.84 19.67 8.72
N PRO A 124 5.50 19.77 8.68
CA PRO A 124 4.70 19.42 7.50
C PRO A 124 5.06 20.17 6.21
N SER A 125 5.81 21.27 6.28
CA SER A 125 6.32 21.98 5.10
C SER A 125 7.42 21.21 4.35
N VAL A 126 8.14 20.34 5.05
CA VAL A 126 9.27 19.55 4.52
C VAL A 126 9.18 18.06 4.86
N TYR A 127 8.18 17.62 5.62
CA TYR A 127 7.91 16.21 5.90
C TYR A 127 6.52 15.82 5.41
N ALA A 128 6.41 14.60 4.90
CA ALA A 128 5.17 14.05 4.38
C ALA A 128 5.13 12.54 4.58
N LEU A 129 3.91 12.00 4.63
CA LEU A 129 3.69 10.56 4.79
C LEU A 129 2.93 10.02 3.59
N GLY A 130 3.55 9.11 2.85
CA GLY A 130 2.85 8.27 1.88
C GLY A 130 2.17 7.10 2.59
N LEU A 131 1.01 6.65 2.12
CA LEU A 131 0.22 5.60 2.77
C LEU A 131 -0.15 4.50 1.78
N THR A 132 -0.36 3.30 2.30
CA THR A 132 -0.83 2.16 1.51
C THR A 132 -2.23 1.73 1.93
N ASN A 133 -2.73 0.59 1.47
CA ASN A 133 -4.07 0.13 1.84
C ASN A 133 -4.17 -0.21 3.33
N VAL A 134 -5.36 0.01 3.89
CA VAL A 134 -5.71 -0.44 5.23
C VAL A 134 -5.94 -1.95 5.25
N VAL A 135 -5.37 -2.63 6.24
CA VAL A 135 -5.54 -4.06 6.47
C VAL A 135 -6.18 -4.28 7.84
N GLU A 136 -7.37 -4.88 7.89
CA GLU A 136 -8.03 -5.23 9.15
C GLU A 136 -7.28 -6.36 9.89
N ILE A 137 -6.86 -6.10 11.12
CA ILE A 137 -6.15 -7.07 11.96
C ILE A 137 -7.03 -7.66 13.07
N SER A 138 -8.06 -6.95 13.49
CA SER A 138 -9.14 -7.46 14.34
C SER A 138 -10.42 -6.65 14.09
N PRO A 139 -11.61 -7.10 14.49
CA PRO A 139 -12.85 -6.41 14.17
C PRO A 139 -12.81 -4.90 14.50
N GLY A 140 -12.90 -4.05 13.47
CA GLY A 140 -12.89 -2.60 13.61
C GLY A 140 -11.52 -1.97 13.91
N LYS A 141 -10.45 -2.77 13.94
CA LYS A 141 -9.05 -2.31 14.05
C LYS A 141 -8.22 -2.83 12.89
N GLY A 142 -7.54 -1.93 12.21
CA GLY A 142 -6.62 -2.23 11.14
C GLY A 142 -5.26 -1.62 11.37
N ILE A 143 -4.40 -1.82 10.38
CA ILE A 143 -3.15 -1.10 10.25
C ILE A 143 -3.06 -0.49 8.84
N VAL A 144 -2.21 0.52 8.72
CA VAL A 144 -1.75 1.05 7.44
C VAL A 144 -0.24 1.17 7.49
N PHE A 145 0.43 0.84 6.39
CA PHE A 145 1.86 1.10 6.27
C PHE A 145 2.05 2.52 5.76
N PHE A 146 3.08 3.19 6.27
CA PHE A 146 3.43 4.54 5.87
C PHE A 146 4.89 4.64 5.45
N LEU A 147 5.17 5.64 4.62
CA LEU A 147 6.50 6.05 4.20
C LEU A 147 6.76 7.47 4.65
N LEU A 148 7.81 7.67 5.44
CA LEU A 148 8.23 8.99 5.86
C LEU A 148 9.16 9.59 4.80
N ASN A 149 8.71 10.70 4.22
CA ASN A 149 9.48 11.52 3.30
C ASN A 149 10.04 12.74 4.03
N HIS A 150 11.30 13.06 3.77
CA HIS A 150 11.93 14.34 4.07
C HIS A 150 12.24 15.05 2.75
N ARG A 151 11.72 16.27 2.59
CA ARG A 151 11.66 17.03 1.34
C ARG A 151 12.34 18.41 1.44
N PRO A 152 13.58 18.51 1.96
CA PRO A 152 14.29 19.78 2.00
C PRO A 152 14.47 20.30 0.57
N ASP A 153 14.30 21.61 0.38
CA ASP A 153 14.45 22.27 -0.92
C ASP A 153 13.64 21.60 -2.05
N TYR A 154 12.48 21.04 -1.71
CA TYR A 154 11.55 20.35 -2.63
C TYR A 154 12.09 19.05 -3.23
N VAL A 155 13.18 18.48 -2.70
CA VAL A 155 13.74 17.20 -3.16
C VAL A 155 13.27 16.05 -2.27
N ASN A 156 12.53 15.10 -2.83
CA ASN A 156 11.95 14.00 -2.05
C ASN A 156 12.99 12.95 -1.65
N HIS A 157 13.14 12.72 -0.34
CA HIS A 157 13.94 11.62 0.22
C HIS A 157 13.08 10.74 1.11
N LEU A 158 12.96 9.46 0.75
CA LEU A 158 12.33 8.44 1.59
C LEU A 158 13.32 8.05 2.69
N ILE A 159 13.02 8.43 3.94
CA ILE A 159 13.91 8.21 5.09
C ILE A 159 13.51 7.01 5.94
N GLY A 160 12.30 6.49 5.78
CA GLY A 160 11.90 5.25 6.44
C GLY A 160 10.47 4.83 6.17
N ALA A 161 10.14 3.62 6.61
CA ALA A 161 8.80 3.04 6.52
C ALA A 161 8.35 2.51 7.88
N GLY A 162 7.04 2.43 8.13
CA GLY A 162 6.53 1.87 9.37
C GLY A 162 5.04 1.58 9.32
N VAL A 163 4.48 1.31 10.50
CA VAL A 163 3.07 0.92 10.66
C VAL A 163 2.35 1.90 11.58
N ALA A 164 1.12 2.25 11.21
CA ALA A 164 0.19 3.01 12.03
C ALA A 164 -1.09 2.19 12.26
N ASP A 165 -1.66 2.33 13.45
CA ASP A 165 -2.96 1.77 13.77
C ASP A 165 -4.04 2.53 13.03
N VAL A 166 -5.07 1.81 12.59
CA VAL A 166 -6.29 2.38 12.04
C VAL A 166 -7.49 1.91 12.85
N SER A 167 -8.37 2.83 13.20
CA SER A 167 -9.65 2.54 13.86
C SER A 167 -10.79 3.26 13.15
N LEU A 168 -12.00 2.77 13.36
CA LEU A 168 -13.22 3.44 12.89
C LEU A 168 -13.95 4.06 14.07
N GLU A 169 -14.14 5.37 14.01
CA GLU A 169 -15.17 6.07 14.79
C GLU A 169 -16.47 6.09 13.99
N SER A 170 -17.60 6.35 14.66
CA SER A 170 -18.87 6.67 14.01
C SER A 170 -19.29 8.08 14.39
N ARG A 171 -19.59 8.92 13.39
CA ARG A 171 -20.16 10.26 13.59
C ARG A 171 -21.43 10.36 12.77
N ASN A 172 -22.57 10.48 13.46
CA ASN A 172 -23.89 10.52 12.82
C ASN A 172 -24.15 9.35 11.84
N GLY A 173 -23.67 8.15 12.18
CA GLY A 173 -23.81 6.96 11.32
C GLY A 173 -22.83 6.89 10.15
N VAL A 174 -21.95 7.88 9.98
CA VAL A 174 -20.87 7.86 8.98
C VAL A 174 -19.61 7.26 9.62
N PRO A 175 -18.95 6.28 8.98
CA PRO A 175 -17.65 5.78 9.43
C PRO A 175 -16.57 6.85 9.26
N VAL A 176 -15.80 7.08 10.31
CA VAL A 176 -14.72 8.08 10.35
C VAL A 176 -13.42 7.36 10.68
N PRO A 177 -12.57 7.07 9.66
CA PRO A 177 -11.28 6.45 9.89
C PRO A 177 -10.32 7.38 10.63
N MET A 178 -9.64 6.83 11.63
CA MET A 178 -8.62 7.50 12.42
C MET A 178 -7.33 6.68 12.35
N ALA A 179 -6.20 7.33 12.09
CA ALA A 179 -4.90 6.70 12.08
C ALA A 179 -4.00 7.27 13.18
N ARG A 180 -3.17 6.41 13.77
CA ARG A 180 -2.17 6.80 14.77
C ARG A 180 -0.88 6.02 14.56
N ARG A 181 0.22 6.75 14.34
CA ARG A 181 1.57 6.21 14.31
C ARG A 181 2.18 6.27 15.71
N HIS A 182 2.84 5.18 16.13
CA HIS A 182 3.46 5.06 17.46
C HIS A 182 4.97 5.29 17.46
N GLU A 183 5.63 5.00 16.35
CA GLU A 183 7.08 5.13 16.17
C GLU A 183 7.38 6.02 14.97
N ARG A 184 8.53 6.69 14.94
CA ARG A 184 8.89 7.57 13.81
C ARG A 184 8.89 6.79 12.48
N PHE A 185 9.57 5.67 12.47
CA PHE A 185 9.53 4.64 11.44
C PHE A 185 10.14 3.37 12.03
N TRP A 186 9.84 2.23 11.42
CA TRP A 186 10.39 0.95 11.83
C TRP A 186 11.60 0.56 10.98
N TRP A 187 11.50 0.76 9.67
CA TRP A 187 12.52 0.45 8.68
C TRP A 187 13.26 1.70 8.23
N ASP A 188 14.59 1.67 8.36
CA ASP A 188 15.46 2.74 7.91
C ASP A 188 15.54 2.71 6.38
N GLY A 189 15.07 3.77 5.74
CA GLY A 189 14.94 3.82 4.29
C GLY A 189 16.25 3.86 3.52
N GLU A 190 17.38 4.12 4.18
CA GLU A 190 18.70 4.08 3.56
C GLU A 190 19.27 2.66 3.49
N THR A 191 18.90 1.82 4.46
CA THR A 191 19.53 0.51 4.67
C THR A 191 18.60 -0.68 4.52
N GLU A 192 17.30 -0.46 4.40
CA GLU A 192 16.29 -1.51 4.39
C GLU A 192 15.18 -1.22 3.36
N PRO A 193 14.42 -2.25 2.94
CA PRO A 193 13.24 -2.03 2.13
C PRO A 193 12.17 -1.20 2.86
N TRP A 194 11.46 -0.40 2.09
CA TRP A 194 10.32 0.41 2.50
C TRP A 194 9.05 -0.45 2.58
N TYR A 195 9.05 -1.43 3.49
CA TYR A 195 7.97 -2.41 3.57
C TYR A 195 6.60 -1.76 3.71
N GLY A 196 5.71 -2.13 2.79
CA GLY A 196 4.36 -1.61 2.69
C GLY A 196 4.16 -0.71 1.48
N ASP A 197 5.20 -0.03 0.97
CA ASP A 197 5.16 0.94 -0.14
C ASP A 197 4.34 0.49 -1.36
N VAL A 198 4.56 -0.75 -1.80
CA VAL A 198 3.86 -1.28 -2.99
C VAL A 198 2.41 -1.59 -2.67
N CYS A 199 2.18 -2.37 -1.61
CA CYS A 199 0.87 -2.71 -1.05
C CYS A 199 1.03 -3.55 0.23
N ALA A 200 -0.09 -3.83 0.88
CA ALA A 200 -0.19 -4.82 1.95
C ALA A 200 -1.33 -5.82 1.69
N LEU A 201 -1.18 -7.05 2.18
CA LEU A 201 -2.16 -8.13 2.01
C LEU A 201 -2.36 -8.89 3.32
N LYS A 202 -3.61 -9.19 3.67
CA LYS A 202 -3.90 -10.20 4.70
C LYS A 202 -4.26 -11.53 4.07
N ALA A 203 -3.49 -12.56 4.40
CA ALA A 203 -3.71 -13.92 3.91
C ALA A 203 -3.10 -14.94 4.89
N GLY A 204 -3.71 -16.13 5.01
CA GLY A 204 -3.13 -17.23 5.80
C GLY A 204 -2.75 -16.84 7.23
N GLY A 205 -3.58 -16.05 7.93
CA GLY A 205 -3.28 -15.60 9.31
C GLY A 205 -2.19 -14.52 9.42
N HIS A 206 -1.63 -14.04 8.32
CA HIS A 206 -0.55 -13.06 8.31
C HIS A 206 -0.95 -11.77 7.59
N VAL A 207 -0.24 -10.68 7.90
CA VAL A 207 -0.19 -9.46 7.09
C VAL A 207 1.16 -9.38 6.41
N TYR A 208 1.13 -9.30 5.08
CA TYR A 208 2.26 -9.15 4.19
C TYR A 208 2.43 -7.69 3.78
N ALA A 209 3.68 -7.23 3.71
CA ALA A 209 4.06 -5.88 3.34
C ALA A 209 5.10 -5.93 2.22
N TYR A 210 4.72 -5.43 1.04
CA TYR A 210 5.58 -5.41 -0.15
C TYR A 210 6.26 -4.03 -0.24
N GLY A 211 7.58 -3.98 -0.42
CA GLY A 211 8.32 -2.71 -0.40
C GLY A 211 9.47 -2.65 -1.39
N HIS A 212 9.69 -1.47 -1.97
CA HIS A 212 10.90 -1.16 -2.71
C HIS A 212 12.10 -1.02 -1.76
N ALA A 213 13.28 -0.86 -2.33
CA ALA A 213 14.44 -0.36 -1.62
C ALA A 213 15.13 0.73 -2.41
N LYS A 214 15.89 1.57 -1.72
CA LYS A 214 16.61 2.69 -2.34
C LYS A 214 17.54 2.21 -3.46
N ASP A 215 17.46 2.88 -4.61
CA ASP A 215 18.26 2.62 -5.82
C ASP A 215 18.17 1.17 -6.34
N ASN A 216 17.03 0.49 -6.09
CA ASN A 216 16.87 -0.94 -6.36
C ASN A 216 15.52 -1.21 -7.06
N PRO A 217 15.51 -1.97 -8.19
CA PRO A 217 14.28 -2.23 -8.94
C PRO A 217 13.45 -3.41 -8.41
N TRP A 218 13.93 -4.11 -7.38
CA TRP A 218 13.32 -5.31 -6.84
C TRP A 218 12.38 -5.00 -5.67
N ILE A 219 11.36 -5.84 -5.52
CA ILE A 219 10.38 -5.76 -4.43
C ILE A 219 10.68 -6.83 -3.40
N TYR A 220 10.71 -6.42 -2.13
CA TYR A 220 10.97 -7.28 -0.99
C TYR A 220 9.70 -7.46 -0.17
N LEU A 221 9.66 -8.54 0.63
CA LEU A 221 8.48 -8.94 1.36
C LEU A 221 8.79 -9.17 2.83
N ALA A 222 8.01 -8.54 3.69
CA ALA A 222 7.95 -8.84 5.12
C ALA A 222 6.55 -9.33 5.49
N ARG A 223 6.44 -10.12 6.55
CA ARG A 223 5.14 -10.51 7.11
C ARG A 223 5.18 -10.54 8.63
N ALA A 224 4.01 -10.41 9.25
CA ALA A 224 3.79 -10.74 10.66
C ALA A 224 2.47 -11.47 10.80
N ARG A 225 2.30 -12.22 11.90
CA ARG A 225 0.97 -12.73 12.26
C ARG A 225 0.00 -11.56 12.43
N THR A 226 -1.26 -11.79 12.10
CA THR A 226 -2.28 -10.74 12.09
C THR A 226 -2.38 -10.03 13.46
N GLU A 227 -2.38 -10.81 14.54
CA GLU A 227 -2.43 -10.31 15.91
C GLU A 227 -1.19 -9.55 16.37
N ASP A 228 -0.05 -9.75 15.69
CA ASP A 228 1.25 -9.17 16.03
C ASP A 228 1.69 -8.09 15.01
N ALA A 229 0.83 -7.72 14.05
CA ALA A 229 1.19 -6.82 12.95
C ALA A 229 1.52 -5.38 13.39
N THR A 230 1.30 -5.04 14.67
CA THR A 230 1.70 -3.77 15.28
C THR A 230 2.99 -3.88 16.09
N VAL A 231 3.71 -5.01 16.01
CA VAL A 231 4.94 -5.30 16.77
C VAL A 231 6.08 -5.57 15.81
N LEU A 232 7.02 -4.61 15.67
CA LEU A 232 8.16 -4.73 14.74
C LEU A 232 8.95 -6.04 14.90
N ASN A 233 9.24 -6.45 16.14
CA ASN A 233 10.04 -7.67 16.39
C ASN A 233 9.30 -8.98 16.06
N ALA A 234 8.02 -8.92 15.71
CA ALA A 234 7.25 -10.07 15.25
C ALA A 234 7.31 -10.25 13.72
N TYR A 235 7.91 -9.30 12.99
CA TYR A 235 8.04 -9.41 11.55
C TYR A 235 9.14 -10.40 11.15
N GLU A 236 8.84 -11.18 10.12
CA GLU A 236 9.74 -12.04 9.38
C GLU A 236 9.93 -11.49 7.97
N TYR A 237 11.07 -11.77 7.37
CA TYR A 237 11.51 -11.25 6.08
C TYR A 237 11.82 -12.40 5.14
N TRP A 238 11.33 -12.31 3.91
CA TRP A 238 11.62 -13.31 2.89
C TRP A 238 13.06 -13.16 2.40
N ASN A 239 13.88 -14.20 2.52
CA ASN A 239 15.30 -14.13 2.13
C ASN A 239 15.61 -14.79 0.77
N GLY A 240 14.58 -15.18 0.02
CA GLY A 240 14.71 -15.93 -1.23
C GLY A 240 14.62 -17.44 -1.08
N VAL A 241 14.63 -17.95 0.15
CA VAL A 241 14.60 -19.39 0.44
C VAL A 241 13.55 -19.70 1.50
N ASP A 242 13.53 -18.94 2.59
CA ASP A 242 12.61 -19.10 3.71
C ASP A 242 12.36 -17.73 4.40
N TRP A 243 11.53 -17.75 5.44
CA TRP A 243 11.29 -16.63 6.33
C TRP A 243 12.34 -16.57 7.42
N GLN A 244 12.97 -15.41 7.58
CA GLN A 244 13.94 -15.15 8.65
C GLN A 244 13.48 -14.00 9.54
N ARG A 245 13.94 -13.94 10.80
CA ARG A 245 13.63 -12.83 11.71
C ARG A 245 14.62 -11.68 11.56
N GLU A 246 15.83 -11.99 11.09
CA GLU A 246 16.87 -11.02 10.82
C GLU A 246 16.45 -10.10 9.68
N ARG A 247 16.49 -8.80 9.94
CA ARG A 247 16.08 -7.78 8.96
C ARG A 247 17.05 -7.78 7.79
N LEU A 248 16.51 -7.84 6.57
CA LEU A 248 17.31 -7.68 5.35
C LEU A 248 17.97 -6.29 5.31
N ARG A 249 19.27 -6.27 5.06
CA ARG A 249 20.06 -5.04 4.91
C ARG A 249 20.46 -4.81 3.46
N ARG A 250 20.79 -3.57 3.12
CA ARG A 250 21.15 -3.10 1.77
C ARG A 250 22.10 -4.02 1.01
N GLN A 251 23.08 -4.62 1.69
CA GLN A 251 24.07 -5.52 1.08
C GLN A 251 23.46 -6.84 0.59
N GLU A 252 22.32 -7.24 1.14
CA GLU A 252 21.59 -8.45 0.80
C GLU A 252 20.50 -8.19 -0.24
N LEU A 253 20.19 -6.94 -0.57
CA LEU A 253 19.05 -6.58 -1.43
C LEU A 253 19.38 -6.80 -2.92
N ASN A 254 19.04 -7.99 -3.42
CA ASN A 254 19.17 -8.36 -4.83
C ASN A 254 18.01 -9.27 -5.28
N GLU A 255 18.04 -9.70 -6.54
CA GLU A 255 17.04 -10.58 -7.16
C GLU A 255 16.68 -11.80 -6.31
N LYS A 256 17.67 -12.44 -5.66
CA LYS A 256 17.44 -13.64 -4.85
C LYS A 256 16.45 -13.38 -3.72
N GLN A 257 16.55 -12.25 -3.02
CA GLN A 257 15.68 -11.90 -1.89
C GLN A 257 14.35 -11.30 -2.34
N SER A 258 14.16 -11.08 -3.63
CA SER A 258 13.00 -10.38 -4.17
C SER A 258 11.82 -11.30 -4.47
N VAL A 259 10.64 -10.70 -4.56
CA VAL A 259 9.41 -11.38 -5.00
C VAL A 259 8.87 -10.82 -6.32
N PHE A 260 9.20 -9.57 -6.67
CA PHE A 260 8.82 -8.94 -7.94
C PHE A 260 9.91 -7.98 -8.44
N TRP A 261 9.77 -7.52 -9.69
CA TRP A 261 10.70 -6.62 -10.38
C TRP A 261 9.95 -5.48 -11.10
N GLN A 262 10.49 -4.27 -11.03
CA GLN A 262 9.99 -3.06 -11.73
C GLN A 262 8.51 -2.77 -11.49
N ILE A 263 8.02 -3.03 -10.29
CA ILE A 263 6.71 -2.56 -9.86
C ILE A 263 6.85 -1.09 -9.46
N ASN A 264 5.81 -0.28 -9.71
CA ASN A 264 5.69 1.08 -9.22
C ASN A 264 4.71 1.14 -8.03
N GLN A 265 3.43 0.86 -8.27
CA GLN A 265 2.44 0.63 -7.21
C GLN A 265 1.44 -0.41 -7.69
N GLY A 266 0.76 -1.08 -6.76
CA GLY A 266 -0.32 -1.99 -7.14
C GLY A 266 -1.11 -2.50 -5.96
N GLN A 267 -1.84 -3.58 -6.20
CA GLN A 267 -2.60 -4.25 -5.17
C GLN A 267 -2.74 -5.74 -5.45
N VAL A 268 -2.39 -6.55 -4.45
CA VAL A 268 -2.66 -7.99 -4.46
C VAL A 268 -4.07 -8.23 -3.91
N ILE A 269 -4.89 -8.94 -4.68
CA ILE A 269 -6.27 -9.28 -4.35
C ILE A 269 -6.51 -10.78 -4.47
N TRP A 270 -7.38 -11.34 -3.61
CA TRP A 270 -7.87 -12.69 -3.79
C TRP A 270 -9.06 -12.70 -4.75
N SER A 271 -8.94 -13.39 -5.88
CA SER A 271 -10.07 -13.61 -6.79
C SER A 271 -10.76 -14.92 -6.46
N ARG A 272 -11.99 -14.83 -5.93
CA ARG A 272 -12.84 -16.01 -5.73
C ARG A 272 -13.19 -16.72 -7.04
N TYR A 273 -13.35 -15.96 -8.12
CA TYR A 273 -13.70 -16.51 -9.43
C TYR A 273 -12.57 -17.35 -10.02
N HIS A 274 -11.33 -16.87 -9.91
CA HIS A 274 -10.14 -17.58 -10.40
C HIS A 274 -9.51 -18.52 -9.37
N ASN A 275 -9.94 -18.45 -8.12
CA ASN A 275 -9.41 -19.19 -6.97
C ASN A 275 -7.88 -19.02 -6.83
N CYS A 276 -7.40 -17.79 -6.98
CA CYS A 276 -5.98 -17.45 -6.89
C CYS A 276 -5.81 -15.99 -6.45
N PHE A 277 -4.58 -15.63 -6.11
CA PHE A 277 -4.22 -14.22 -5.97
C PHE A 277 -3.99 -13.60 -7.35
N LEU A 278 -4.40 -12.35 -7.49
CA LEU A 278 -4.10 -11.51 -8.64
C LEU A 278 -3.35 -10.29 -8.13
N PHE A 279 -2.29 -9.91 -8.82
CA PHE A 279 -1.61 -8.65 -8.59
C PHE A 279 -1.91 -7.71 -9.74
N VAL A 280 -2.65 -6.65 -9.45
CA VAL A 280 -2.93 -5.57 -10.41
C VAL A 280 -1.98 -4.42 -10.08
N TYR A 281 -1.13 -4.02 -11.02
CA TYR A 281 -0.09 -3.04 -10.73
C TYR A 281 0.26 -2.19 -11.94
N CYS A 282 0.87 -1.03 -11.67
CA CYS A 282 1.60 -0.24 -12.65
C CYS A 282 3.08 -0.60 -12.54
N ASP A 283 3.74 -0.89 -13.66
CA ASP A 283 5.19 -1.05 -13.68
C ASP A 283 5.90 0.32 -13.75
N ASN A 284 7.22 0.32 -13.58
CA ASN A 284 8.03 1.55 -13.67
C ASN A 284 8.11 2.14 -15.09
N PHE A 285 7.47 1.51 -16.07
CA PHE A 285 7.31 2.00 -17.45
C PHE A 285 5.91 2.55 -17.72
N TRP A 286 5.11 2.75 -16.66
CA TRP A 286 3.75 3.28 -16.71
C TRP A 286 2.76 2.37 -17.45
N SER A 287 3.00 1.07 -17.42
CA SER A 287 2.10 0.06 -17.97
C SER A 287 1.29 -0.61 -16.87
N CYS A 288 -0.03 -0.71 -17.08
CA CYS A 288 -0.91 -1.48 -16.20
C CYS A 288 -0.82 -2.98 -16.53
N GLN A 289 -0.55 -3.78 -15.51
CA GLN A 289 -0.31 -5.22 -15.61
C GLN A 289 -1.23 -5.99 -14.66
N VAL A 290 -1.53 -7.24 -15.03
CA VAL A 290 -2.24 -8.19 -14.17
C VAL A 290 -1.45 -9.49 -14.14
N LEU A 291 -0.92 -9.82 -12.97
CA LEU A 291 -0.20 -11.07 -12.74
C LEU A 291 -1.07 -12.03 -11.93
N LYS A 292 -1.18 -13.27 -12.39
CA LYS A 292 -1.75 -14.37 -11.61
C LYS A 292 -0.67 -14.92 -10.68
N ILE A 293 -0.99 -15.06 -9.40
CA ILE A 293 -0.14 -15.69 -8.40
C ILE A 293 -0.86 -16.98 -7.99
N ASP A 294 -0.31 -18.11 -8.44
CA ASP A 294 -0.83 -19.43 -8.13
C ASP A 294 -0.55 -19.80 -6.66
N ASN A 295 -1.48 -20.56 -6.07
CA ASN A 295 -1.37 -21.08 -4.70
C ASN A 295 -0.40 -22.25 -4.63
#